data_AF-A0A6J7KT52-F1
#
_entry.id   AF-A0A6J7KT52-F1
#
_cell.length_a   1.000
_cell.length_b   1.000
_cell.length_c   1.000
_cell.angle_alpha   90.00
_cell.angle_beta   90.00
_cell.angle_gamma   90.00
#
_symmetry.space_group_name_H-M   'P 1'
#
loop_
_entity.id
_entity.type
_entity.pdbx_description
1 polymer ?
#
loop_
_entity_poly.entity_id
_entity_poly.type
_entity_poly.pdbx_seq_one_letter_code
_entity_poly.pdbx_strand_id
1 'polypeptide(L)'
;MVEYDPRIYDHQLPGGMTGTLKNQLALNGLSHRWDDVLAEIPRVRAELGSPIMATPFSQFVGIQSVLNIVTPERYSLVPDEVIQYAMGHFGPVPSPIHPDVLDRIMAAPRAAALAGWTRPQPTLKEIRAQFPSGTSDEELLLRYMTSNEEVDTMLRAGPIRTDPRRSSSSILASITELVAEAKGSRPVSVRNEHFAVQLGSPVSAGLGEG
;
A
#
# COMPACT_ATOMS: atom_id res chain seq x y z
N MET A 1 10.95 -6.17 -15.48
CA MET A 1 10.28 -7.46 -15.25
C MET A 1 10.63 -7.85 -13.82
N VAL A 2 9.65 -7.98 -12.92
CA VAL A 2 9.94 -8.41 -11.54
C VAL A 2 10.42 -9.86 -11.63
N GLU A 3 11.64 -10.11 -11.21
CA GLU A 3 12.27 -11.42 -11.21
C GLU A 3 11.45 -12.38 -10.33
N TYR A 4 11.15 -13.57 -10.85
CA TYR A 4 10.37 -14.59 -10.16
C TYR A 4 11.18 -15.14 -8.98
N ASP A 5 10.70 -14.92 -7.75
CA ASP A 5 11.35 -15.37 -6.52
C ASP A 5 10.51 -16.49 -5.85
N PRO A 6 10.96 -17.75 -5.87
CA PRO A 6 10.21 -18.87 -5.27
C PRO A 6 10.17 -18.81 -3.73
N ARG A 7 10.99 -17.98 -3.08
CA ARG A 7 11.03 -17.85 -1.62
C ARG A 7 9.76 -17.21 -1.04
N ILE A 8 8.88 -16.69 -1.90
CA ILE A 8 7.57 -16.17 -1.51
C ILE A 8 6.74 -17.17 -0.70
N TYR A 9 6.89 -18.47 -0.96
CA TYR A 9 6.19 -19.52 -0.22
C TYR A 9 6.69 -19.68 1.23
N ASP A 10 7.95 -19.33 1.47
CA ASP A 10 8.58 -19.40 2.79
C ASP A 10 8.26 -18.15 3.60
N HIS A 11 8.63 -16.97 3.10
CA HIS A 11 8.51 -15.72 3.86
C HIS A 11 7.11 -15.10 3.79
N GLN A 12 6.32 -15.41 2.77
CA GLN A 12 4.91 -14.99 2.60
C GLN A 12 4.71 -13.47 2.75
N LEU A 13 5.69 -12.67 2.35
CA LEU A 13 5.58 -11.21 2.44
C LEU A 13 4.67 -10.69 1.31
N PRO A 14 3.66 -9.86 1.62
CA PRO A 14 2.93 -9.15 0.59
C PRO A 14 3.87 -8.24 -0.23
N GLY A 15 3.65 -8.14 -1.54
CA GLY A 15 4.55 -7.40 -2.44
C GLY A 15 4.76 -5.92 -2.05
N GLY A 16 3.72 -5.26 -1.55
CA GLY A 16 3.82 -3.87 -1.06
C GLY A 16 4.75 -3.73 0.16
N MET A 17 4.85 -4.77 0.98
CA MET A 17 5.70 -4.78 2.17
C MET A 17 7.18 -4.97 1.84
N THR A 18 7.49 -5.75 0.79
CA THR A 18 8.87 -5.94 0.32
C THR A 18 9.57 -4.62 -0.01
N GLY A 19 8.88 -3.69 -0.68
CA GLY A 19 9.42 -2.37 -0.98
C GLY A 19 9.72 -1.55 0.28
N THR A 20 8.80 -1.57 1.25
CA THR A 20 8.96 -0.89 2.54
C THR A 20 10.18 -1.39 3.31
N LEU A 21 10.32 -2.71 3.48
CA LEU A 21 11.45 -3.29 4.23
C LEU A 21 12.80 -3.04 3.53
N LYS A 22 12.85 -3.14 2.20
CA LYS A 22 14.06 -2.83 1.42
C LYS A 22 14.48 -1.37 1.63
N ASN A 23 13.53 -0.43 1.64
CA ASN A 23 13.83 0.97 1.93
C ASN A 23 14.37 1.15 3.36
N GLN A 24 13.81 0.45 4.35
CA GLN A 24 14.31 0.50 5.74
C GLN A 24 15.74 -0.01 5.87
N LEU A 25 16.09 -1.12 5.20
CA LEU A 25 17.47 -1.60 5.14
C LEU A 25 18.39 -0.59 4.45
N ALA A 26 17.95 0.00 3.34
CA ALA A 26 18.73 0.97 2.59
C ALA A 26 19.06 2.23 3.42
N LEU A 27 18.09 2.73 4.18
CA LEU A 27 18.30 3.86 5.09
C LEU A 27 19.36 3.58 6.17
N ASN A 28 19.57 2.31 6.52
CA ASN A 28 20.61 1.88 7.47
C ASN A 28 21.90 1.42 6.80
N GLY A 29 22.03 1.51 5.47
CA GLY A 29 23.20 1.02 4.73
C GLY A 29 23.31 -0.51 4.67
N LEU A 30 22.22 -1.23 4.99
CA LEU A 30 22.18 -2.68 5.13
C LEU A 30 21.42 -3.39 4.02
N SER A 31 21.30 -2.77 2.83
CA SER A 31 20.61 -3.37 1.67
C SER A 31 21.13 -4.76 1.30
N HIS A 32 22.42 -5.04 1.56
CA HIS A 32 23.07 -6.34 1.31
C HIS A 32 22.60 -7.45 2.25
N ARG A 33 21.88 -7.12 3.34
CA ARG A 33 21.34 -8.06 4.33
C ARG A 33 19.90 -8.49 4.03
N TRP A 34 19.40 -8.23 2.82
CA TRP A 34 18.00 -8.56 2.46
C TRP A 34 17.69 -10.05 2.59
N ASP A 35 18.61 -10.92 2.18
CA ASP A 35 18.41 -12.37 2.28
C ASP A 35 18.36 -12.85 3.74
N ASP A 36 19.11 -12.20 4.64
CA ASP A 36 19.04 -12.48 6.08
C ASP A 36 17.67 -12.11 6.65
N VAL A 37 17.10 -10.99 6.20
CA VAL A 37 15.73 -10.59 6.59
C VAL A 37 14.71 -11.61 6.09
N LEU A 38 14.83 -12.07 4.84
CA LEU A 38 13.95 -13.11 4.30
C LEU A 38 14.02 -14.41 5.10
N ALA A 39 15.22 -14.81 5.54
CA ALA A 39 15.40 -15.99 6.39
C ALA A 39 14.87 -15.80 7.82
N GLU A 40 14.91 -14.58 8.35
CA GLU A 40 14.44 -14.26 9.69
C GLU A 40 12.91 -14.20 9.80
N ILE A 41 12.19 -13.87 8.72
CA ILE A 41 10.73 -13.72 8.70
C ILE A 41 9.97 -14.98 9.11
N PRO A 42 10.21 -16.18 8.52
CA PRO A 42 9.53 -17.40 8.94
C PRO A 42 9.75 -17.70 10.42
N ARG A 43 10.95 -17.40 10.94
CA ARG A 43 11.30 -17.61 12.33
C ARG A 43 10.52 -16.68 13.25
N VAL A 44 10.54 -15.38 12.99
CA VAL A 44 9.79 -14.38 13.77
C VAL A 44 8.29 -14.68 13.71
N ARG A 45 7.77 -15.05 12.54
CA ARG A 45 6.36 -15.45 12.39
C ARG A 45 6.01 -16.62 13.32
N ALA A 46 6.82 -17.68 13.33
CA ALA A 46 6.59 -18.83 14.19
C ALA A 46 6.66 -18.43 15.68
N GLU A 47 7.66 -17.63 16.06
CA GLU A 47 7.85 -17.13 17.42
C GLU A 47 6.70 -16.25 17.90
N LEU A 48 6.10 -15.47 17.01
CA LEU A 48 4.94 -14.63 17.28
C LEU A 48 3.61 -15.40 17.22
N GLY A 49 3.60 -16.73 17.25
CA GLY A 49 2.34 -17.49 17.27
C GLY A 49 1.67 -17.61 15.90
N SER A 50 2.47 -17.54 14.83
CA SER A 50 2.06 -17.80 13.44
C SER A 50 0.88 -16.96 12.93
N PRO A 51 0.93 -15.62 13.00
CA PRO A 51 -0.12 -14.77 12.45
C PRO A 51 -0.32 -15.00 10.95
N ILE A 52 -1.50 -14.60 10.46
CA ILE A 52 -1.76 -14.48 9.03
C ILE A 52 -0.81 -13.42 8.45
N MET A 53 -0.22 -13.69 7.28
CA MET A 53 0.71 -12.75 6.63
C MET A 53 -0.04 -11.72 5.79
N ALA A 54 -0.94 -10.99 6.44
CA ALA A 54 -1.71 -9.89 5.89
C ALA A 54 -1.61 -8.66 6.81
N THR A 55 -1.87 -7.47 6.28
CA THR A 55 -1.88 -6.22 7.06
C THR A 55 -2.92 -6.29 8.18
N PRO A 56 -2.60 -5.87 9.42
CA PRO A 56 -1.34 -5.25 9.84
C PRO A 56 -0.24 -6.24 10.25
N PHE A 57 -0.57 -7.51 10.51
CA PHE A 57 0.34 -8.48 11.10
C PHE A 57 1.59 -8.78 10.29
N SER A 58 1.49 -8.78 8.96
CA SER A 58 2.67 -8.95 8.10
C SER A 58 3.71 -7.89 8.42
N GLN A 59 3.29 -6.63 8.65
CA GLN A 59 4.18 -5.53 9.01
C GLN A 59 4.91 -5.78 10.33
N PHE A 60 4.22 -6.30 11.34
CA PHE A 60 4.79 -6.60 12.65
C PHE A 60 5.90 -7.64 12.56
N VAL A 61 5.64 -8.72 11.82
CA VAL A 61 6.64 -9.77 11.58
C VAL A 61 7.85 -9.19 10.86
N GLY A 62 7.64 -8.53 9.72
CA GLY A 62 8.77 -8.09 8.90
C GLY A 62 9.57 -6.93 9.50
N ILE A 63 8.93 -5.98 10.21
CA ILE A 63 9.69 -4.93 10.91
C ILE A 63 10.53 -5.53 12.03
N GLN A 64 9.98 -6.48 12.80
CA GLN A 64 10.73 -7.15 13.86
C GLN A 64 11.89 -7.97 13.28
N SER A 65 11.70 -8.61 12.12
CA SER A 65 12.77 -9.28 11.40
C SER A 65 13.87 -8.33 10.96
N VAL A 66 13.53 -7.16 10.39
CA VAL A 66 14.53 -6.13 10.07
C VAL A 66 15.28 -5.71 11.33
N LEU A 67 14.57 -5.41 12.41
CA LEU A 67 15.18 -5.01 13.68
C LEU A 67 16.16 -6.06 14.21
N ASN A 68 15.77 -7.34 14.21
CA ASN A 68 16.62 -8.44 14.63
C ASN A 68 17.92 -8.58 13.80
N ILE A 69 17.94 -8.11 12.55
CA ILE A 69 19.11 -8.14 11.68
C ILE A 69 20.02 -6.91 11.86
N VAL A 70 19.42 -5.73 12.12
CA VAL A 70 20.18 -4.48 12.25
C VAL A 70 20.68 -4.24 13.69
N THR A 71 20.11 -4.92 14.69
CA THR A 71 20.58 -4.86 16.09
C THR A 71 21.52 -6.01 16.43
N PRO A 72 22.42 -5.85 17.43
CA PRO A 72 23.34 -6.92 17.84
C PRO A 72 22.63 -8.15 18.43
N GLU A 73 21.45 -7.96 19.02
CA GLU A 73 20.68 -9.00 19.68
C GLU A 73 19.22 -9.01 19.20
N ARG A 74 18.67 -10.20 18.97
CA ARG A 74 17.26 -10.38 18.56
C ARG A 74 16.33 -9.90 19.67
N TYR A 75 15.28 -9.16 19.29
CA TYR A 75 14.31 -8.54 20.19
C TYR A 75 14.92 -7.57 21.22
N SER A 76 16.13 -7.05 20.99
CA SER A 76 16.67 -5.95 21.83
C SER A 76 15.92 -4.64 21.61
N LEU A 77 15.32 -4.48 20.43
CA LEU A 77 14.40 -3.41 20.11
C LEU A 77 13.09 -4.04 19.62
N VAL A 78 11.99 -3.70 20.29
CA VAL A 78 10.65 -4.22 20.01
C VAL A 78 9.71 -3.04 19.77
N PRO A 79 9.07 -2.94 18.59
CA PRO A 79 8.09 -1.90 18.29
C PRO A 79 6.84 -1.99 19.18
N ASP A 80 6.21 -0.86 19.43
CA ASP A 80 4.99 -0.76 20.23
C ASP A 80 3.86 -1.64 19.67
N GLU A 81 3.78 -1.79 18.35
CA GLU A 81 2.77 -2.63 17.71
C GLU A 81 2.98 -4.11 17.99
N VAL A 82 4.24 -4.57 18.07
CA VAL A 82 4.58 -5.96 18.43
C VAL A 82 4.27 -6.22 19.91
N ILE A 83 4.53 -5.23 20.77
CA ILE A 83 4.17 -5.28 22.19
C ILE A 83 2.63 -5.37 22.35
N GLN A 84 1.89 -4.48 21.69
CA GLN A 84 0.43 -4.50 21.69
C GLN A 84 -0.14 -5.80 21.11
N TYR A 85 0.50 -6.37 20.10
CA TYR A 85 0.18 -7.68 19.57
C TYR A 85 0.34 -8.78 20.62
N ALA A 86 1.49 -8.82 21.32
CA ALA A 86 1.74 -9.79 22.39
C ALA A 86 0.78 -9.63 23.59
N MET A 87 0.31 -8.42 23.85
CA MET A 87 -0.71 -8.11 24.85
C MET A 87 -2.15 -8.39 24.39
N GLY A 88 -2.36 -8.79 23.13
CA GLY A 88 -3.67 -9.19 22.61
C GLY A 88 -4.57 -8.03 22.13
N HIS A 89 -4.04 -6.82 21.91
CA HIS A 89 -4.83 -5.67 21.45
C HIS A 89 -5.41 -5.87 20.03
N PHE A 90 -4.88 -6.81 19.27
CA PHE A 90 -5.33 -7.14 17.90
C PHE A 90 -6.23 -8.39 17.85
N GLY A 91 -6.68 -8.87 19.00
CA GLY A 91 -7.49 -10.08 19.15
C GLY A 91 -6.66 -11.32 19.49
N PRO A 92 -7.29 -12.51 19.47
CA PRO A 92 -6.63 -13.76 19.85
C PRO A 92 -5.47 -14.10 18.90
N VAL A 93 -4.34 -14.49 19.49
CA VAL A 93 -3.19 -15.00 18.75
C VAL A 93 -3.48 -16.44 18.27
N PRO A 94 -3.18 -16.82 17.02
CA PRO A 94 -3.51 -18.16 16.50
C PRO A 94 -2.83 -19.32 17.24
N SER A 95 -1.65 -19.06 17.81
CA SER A 95 -0.90 -20.00 18.64
C SER A 95 -0.14 -19.24 19.72
N PRO A 96 0.23 -19.86 20.84
CA PRO A 96 1.02 -19.19 21.86
C PRO A 96 2.31 -18.58 21.30
N ILE A 97 2.62 -17.35 21.70
CA ILE A 97 3.91 -16.73 21.43
C ILE A 97 4.98 -17.55 22.16
N HIS A 98 6.13 -17.74 21.53
CA HIS A 98 7.25 -18.47 22.13
C HIS A 98 7.61 -17.86 23.49
N PRO A 99 7.70 -18.65 24.59
CA PRO A 99 7.88 -18.11 25.95
C PRO A 99 9.05 -17.13 26.08
N ASP A 100 10.24 -17.51 25.63
CA ASP A 100 11.42 -16.64 25.71
C ASP A 100 11.28 -15.33 24.91
N VAL A 101 10.48 -15.35 23.84
CA VAL A 101 10.22 -14.17 23.01
C VAL A 101 9.19 -13.28 23.69
N LEU A 102 8.15 -13.87 24.28
CA LEU A 102 7.18 -13.15 25.08
C LEU A 102 7.87 -12.44 26.25
N ASP A 103 8.77 -13.13 26.97
CA ASP A 103 9.52 -12.53 28.07
C ASP A 103 10.36 -11.33 27.62
N ARG A 104 11.04 -11.42 26.46
CA ARG A 104 11.80 -10.30 25.89
C ARG A 104 10.90 -9.13 25.48
N ILE A 105 9.76 -9.42 24.84
CA ILE A 105 8.78 -8.40 24.44
C ILE A 105 8.25 -7.67 25.67
N MET A 106 7.90 -8.40 26.73
CA MET A 106 7.35 -7.83 27.97
C MET A 106 8.40 -7.13 28.82
N ALA A 107 9.69 -7.46 28.68
CA ALA A 107 10.80 -6.77 29.31
C ALA A 107 11.18 -5.45 28.59
N ALA A 108 10.65 -5.17 27.40
CA ALA A 108 10.96 -3.94 26.67
C ALA A 108 10.50 -2.69 27.47
N PRO A 109 11.26 -1.59 27.48
CA PRO A 109 10.92 -0.39 28.28
C PRO A 109 9.52 0.17 28.02
N ARG A 110 9.04 0.04 26.77
CA ARG A 110 7.71 0.50 26.35
C ARG A 110 6.57 -0.39 26.86
N ALA A 111 6.83 -1.65 27.19
CA ALA A 111 5.80 -2.61 27.59
C ALA A 111 5.06 -2.19 28.86
N ALA A 112 5.78 -1.67 29.86
CA ALA A 112 5.16 -1.17 31.09
C ALA A 112 4.19 0.00 30.82
N ALA A 113 4.56 0.91 29.90
CA ALA A 113 3.70 2.05 29.53
C ALA A 113 2.45 1.60 28.75
N LEU A 114 2.57 0.55 27.94
CA LEU A 114 1.48 0.03 27.11
C LEU A 114 0.54 -0.90 27.88
N ALA A 115 0.99 -1.55 28.95
CA ALA A 115 0.18 -2.47 29.74
C ALA A 115 -1.08 -1.80 30.35
N GLY A 116 -0.99 -0.51 30.68
CA GLY A 116 -2.14 0.29 31.15
C GLY A 116 -2.81 1.10 30.06
N TRP A 117 -2.32 1.04 28.82
CA TRP A 117 -2.85 1.84 27.72
C TRP A 117 -4.08 1.17 27.12
N THR A 118 -5.13 1.95 26.94
CA THR A 118 -6.32 1.53 26.20
C THR A 118 -6.54 2.48 25.04
N ARG A 119 -6.95 1.96 23.89
CA ARG A 119 -7.30 2.79 22.74
C ARG A 119 -8.37 3.82 23.15
N PRO A 120 -8.11 5.13 23.01
CA PRO A 120 -9.12 6.15 23.25
C PRO A 120 -10.32 5.93 22.33
N GLN A 121 -11.53 6.07 22.88
CA GLN A 121 -12.80 5.98 22.14
C GLN A 121 -13.55 7.31 22.25
N PRO A 122 -13.03 8.40 21.64
CA PRO A 122 -13.67 9.69 21.71
C PRO A 122 -15.02 9.67 20.97
N THR A 123 -15.98 10.40 21.51
CA THR A 123 -17.26 10.66 20.87
C THR A 123 -17.10 11.59 19.67
N LEU A 124 -18.04 11.53 18.71
CA LEU A 124 -18.07 12.46 17.58
C LEU A 124 -18.07 13.94 18.02
N LYS A 125 -18.71 14.22 19.17
CA LYS A 125 -18.75 15.57 19.75
C LYS A 125 -17.35 16.04 20.18
N GLU A 126 -16.58 15.17 20.84
CA GLU A 126 -15.20 15.47 21.27
C GLU A 126 -14.26 15.59 20.07
N ILE A 127 -14.47 14.80 19.02
CA ILE A 127 -13.70 14.92 17.78
C ILE A 127 -14.01 16.27 17.12
N ARG A 128 -15.28 16.64 16.93
CA ARG A 128 -15.65 17.93 16.32
C ARG A 128 -15.12 19.14 17.09
N ALA A 129 -15.05 19.06 18.42
CA ALA A 129 -14.53 20.15 19.26
C ALA A 129 -13.04 20.45 19.00
N GLN A 130 -12.30 19.54 18.36
CA GLN A 130 -10.89 19.73 18.02
C GLN A 130 -10.68 20.52 16.72
N PHE A 131 -11.75 20.81 15.97
CA PHE A 131 -11.67 21.44 14.65
C PHE A 131 -12.51 22.73 14.59
N PRO A 132 -12.21 23.65 13.64
CA PRO A 132 -12.96 24.88 13.47
C PRO A 132 -14.47 24.65 13.29
N SER A 133 -15.26 25.56 13.85
CA SER A 133 -16.71 25.59 13.63
C SER A 133 -16.98 25.77 12.12
N GLY A 134 -17.64 24.78 11.50
CA GLY A 134 -17.95 24.81 10.06
C GLY A 134 -17.19 23.79 9.21
N THR A 135 -16.25 23.04 9.80
CA THR A 135 -15.65 21.87 9.13
C THR A 135 -16.74 20.89 8.70
N SER A 136 -16.73 20.54 7.41
CA SER A 136 -17.69 19.58 6.84
C SER A 136 -17.44 18.18 7.38
N ASP A 137 -18.42 17.29 7.26
CA ASP A 137 -18.28 15.91 7.72
C ASP A 137 -17.22 15.15 6.92
N GLU A 138 -17.08 15.46 5.63
CA GLU A 138 -16.03 14.90 4.77
C GLU A 138 -14.64 15.34 5.21
N GLU A 139 -14.45 16.65 5.46
CA GLU A 139 -13.17 17.17 5.94
C GLU A 139 -12.85 16.63 7.34
N LEU A 140 -13.85 16.54 8.22
CA LEU A 140 -13.68 15.96 9.56
C LEU A 140 -13.21 14.49 9.48
N LEU A 141 -13.83 13.68 8.62
CA LEU A 141 -13.44 12.29 8.42
C LEU A 141 -12.02 12.18 7.87
N LEU A 142 -11.66 13.02 6.89
CA LEU A 142 -10.31 13.06 6.36
C LEU A 142 -9.30 13.41 7.45
N ARG A 143 -9.52 14.49 8.21
CA ARG A 143 -8.65 14.93 9.31
C ARG A 143 -8.57 13.93 10.46
N TYR A 144 -9.59 13.10 10.64
CA TYR A 144 -9.57 12.04 11.65
C TYR A 144 -8.78 10.81 11.18
N MET A 145 -8.82 10.49 9.88
CA MET A 145 -8.15 9.31 9.32
C MET A 145 -6.71 9.57 8.85
N THR A 146 -6.37 10.82 8.55
CA THR A 146 -5.08 11.25 8.00
C THR A 146 -4.57 12.49 8.74
N SER A 147 -3.35 12.93 8.46
CA SER A 147 -2.81 14.13 9.13
C SER A 147 -3.47 15.43 8.67
N ASN A 148 -3.55 16.41 9.56
CA ASN A 148 -4.05 17.75 9.23
C ASN A 148 -3.27 18.38 8.07
N GLU A 149 -1.96 18.17 8.02
CA GLU A 149 -1.09 18.72 6.98
C GLU A 149 -1.38 18.15 5.59
N GLU A 150 -1.67 16.85 5.51
CA GLU A 150 -2.07 16.21 4.25
C GLU A 150 -3.42 16.74 3.76
N VAL A 151 -4.39 16.92 4.68
CA VAL A 151 -5.69 17.52 4.33
C VAL A 151 -5.52 18.96 3.87
N ASP A 152 -4.75 19.77 4.57
CA ASP A 152 -4.48 21.15 4.17
C ASP A 152 -3.80 21.22 2.81
N THR A 153 -2.88 20.30 2.53
CA THR A 153 -2.21 20.19 1.23
C THR A 153 -3.18 19.79 0.13
N MET A 154 -4.05 18.81 0.38
CA MET A 154 -5.11 18.41 -0.56
C MET A 154 -6.07 19.57 -0.85
N LEU A 155 -6.54 20.27 0.18
CA LEU A 155 -7.46 21.42 0.03
C LEU A 155 -6.79 22.55 -0.76
N ARG A 156 -5.51 22.84 -0.51
CA ARG A 156 -4.73 23.82 -1.28
C ARG A 156 -4.51 23.43 -2.73
N ALA A 157 -4.34 22.13 -3.02
CA ALA A 157 -4.19 21.63 -4.39
C ALA A 157 -5.47 21.82 -5.22
N GLY A 158 -6.62 21.96 -4.55
CA GLY A 158 -7.92 22.16 -5.19
C GLY A 158 -8.53 20.87 -5.75
N PRO A 159 -9.73 20.95 -6.33
CA PRO A 159 -10.44 19.79 -6.82
C PRO A 159 -9.69 19.11 -7.98
N ILE A 160 -9.84 17.79 -8.06
CA ILE A 160 -9.34 17.01 -9.20
C ILE A 160 -9.94 17.60 -10.49
N ARG A 161 -9.06 17.88 -11.45
CA ARG A 161 -9.46 18.26 -12.80
C ARG A 161 -10.23 17.10 -13.46
N THR A 162 -11.53 17.29 -13.61
CA THR A 162 -12.44 16.34 -14.27
C THR A 162 -12.70 16.71 -15.73
N ASP A 163 -12.12 17.81 -16.21
CA ASP A 163 -12.14 18.11 -17.63
C ASP A 163 -11.50 16.94 -18.40
N PRO A 164 -12.17 16.40 -19.44
CA PRO A 164 -11.56 15.38 -20.27
C PRO A 164 -10.21 15.91 -20.72
N ARG A 165 -9.14 15.12 -20.50
CA ARG A 165 -7.81 15.42 -21.08
C ARG A 165 -7.96 15.39 -22.60
N ARG A 166 -8.48 16.47 -23.20
CA ARG A 166 -8.24 16.78 -24.60
C ARG A 166 -6.74 16.93 -24.64
N SER A 167 -6.05 15.90 -25.14
CA SER A 167 -4.63 16.03 -25.39
C SER A 167 -4.47 17.35 -26.15
N SER A 168 -3.50 18.16 -25.75
CA SER A 168 -3.15 19.39 -26.47
C SER A 168 -2.74 19.14 -27.93
N SER A 169 -2.71 17.88 -28.38
CA SER A 169 -2.65 17.54 -29.80
C SER A 169 -3.90 18.05 -30.51
N SER A 170 -3.71 19.11 -31.29
CA SER A 170 -4.67 19.58 -32.30
C SER A 170 -5.18 18.44 -33.18
N ILE A 171 -4.36 17.41 -33.41
CA ILE A 171 -4.70 16.23 -34.19
C ILE A 171 -5.85 15.43 -33.52
N LEU A 172 -5.79 15.21 -32.21
CA LEU A 172 -6.85 14.50 -31.49
C LEU A 172 -8.15 15.31 -31.44
N ALA A 173 -8.05 16.64 -31.36
CA ALA A 173 -9.21 17.52 -31.46
C ALA A 173 -9.87 17.41 -32.85
N SER A 174 -9.08 17.51 -33.93
CA SER A 174 -9.57 17.35 -35.29
C SER A 174 -10.14 15.95 -35.56
N ILE A 175 -9.54 14.88 -35.04
CA ILE A 175 -10.08 13.51 -35.15
C ILE A 175 -11.43 13.42 -34.43
N THR A 176 -11.54 13.96 -33.23
CA THR A 176 -12.78 13.90 -32.44
C THR A 176 -13.90 14.70 -33.11
N GLU A 177 -13.57 15.85 -33.70
CA GLU A 177 -14.49 16.68 -34.47
C GLU A 177 -14.95 15.98 -35.75
N LEU A 178 -14.03 15.38 -36.51
CA LEU A 178 -14.34 14.56 -37.69
C LEU A 178 -15.25 13.37 -37.35
N VAL A 179 -14.99 12.69 -36.22
CA VAL A 179 -15.79 11.54 -35.77
C VAL A 179 -17.18 11.99 -35.29
N ALA A 180 -17.30 13.15 -34.66
CA ALA A 180 -18.58 13.70 -34.21
C ALA A 180 -19.45 14.22 -35.37
N GLU A 181 -18.84 14.80 -36.42
CA GLU A 181 -19.52 15.23 -37.64
C GLU A 181 -19.91 14.06 -38.55
N ALA A 182 -19.21 12.92 -38.43
CA ALA A 182 -19.45 11.71 -39.19
C ALA A 182 -20.69 10.92 -38.73
N LYS A 183 -21.87 11.55 -38.73
CA LYS A 183 -23.14 10.80 -38.83
C LYS A 183 -23.25 10.22 -40.25
N GLY A 184 -22.59 9.09 -40.49
CA GLY A 184 -22.71 8.29 -41.72
C GLY A 184 -21.49 8.24 -42.65
N SER A 185 -20.27 8.39 -42.15
CA SER A 185 -19.07 8.49 -43.02
C SER A 185 -18.29 7.18 -43.22
N ARG A 186 -17.66 7.13 -44.41
CA ARG A 186 -16.89 6.03 -45.04
C ARG A 186 -15.67 5.59 -44.23
N PRO A 187 -15.21 4.32 -44.38
CA PRO A 187 -14.07 3.81 -43.65
C PRO A 187 -12.80 4.61 -43.94
N VAL A 188 -12.13 5.07 -42.89
CA VAL A 188 -10.86 5.81 -42.98
C VAL A 188 -9.74 4.88 -42.54
N SER A 189 -8.69 4.80 -43.36
CA SER A 189 -7.46 4.05 -43.06
C SER A 189 -6.27 4.99 -43.16
N VAL A 190 -5.48 5.09 -42.09
CA VAL A 190 -4.21 5.83 -42.05
C VAL A 190 -3.11 4.85 -41.72
N ARG A 191 -2.04 4.83 -42.52
CA ARG A 191 -0.87 3.96 -42.33
C ARG A 191 0.43 4.72 -42.56
N ASN A 192 1.39 4.52 -41.66
CA ASN A 192 2.79 4.90 -41.83
C ASN A 192 3.71 3.75 -41.39
N GLU A 193 5.02 3.99 -41.34
CA GLU A 193 6.02 2.98 -40.97
C GLU A 193 5.90 2.50 -39.51
N HIS A 194 5.24 3.26 -38.64
CA HIS A 194 5.18 3.01 -37.20
C HIS A 194 3.80 2.55 -36.71
N PHE A 195 2.73 2.82 -37.45
CA PHE A 195 1.39 2.35 -37.10
C PHE A 195 0.40 2.37 -38.28
N ALA A 196 -0.69 1.61 -38.14
CA ALA A 196 -1.85 1.65 -39.00
C ALA A 196 -3.13 1.67 -38.14
N VAL A 197 -4.09 2.54 -38.49
CA VAL A 197 -5.40 2.62 -37.83
C VAL A 197 -6.49 2.66 -38.90
N GLN A 198 -7.51 1.81 -38.73
CA GLN A 198 -8.71 1.77 -39.56
C GLN A 198 -9.95 1.92 -38.70
N LEU A 199 -10.87 2.80 -39.09
CA LEU A 199 -12.15 3.02 -38.41
C LEU A 199 -13.29 2.76 -39.40
N GLY A 200 -14.15 1.78 -39.08
CA GLY A 200 -15.28 1.31 -39.91
C GLY A 200 -15.20 -0.19 -40.22
N SER A 201 -16.34 -0.87 -40.35
CA SER A 201 -16.37 -2.32 -40.65
C SER A 201 -15.81 -2.62 -42.04
N PRO A 202 -15.00 -3.68 -42.21
CA PRO A 202 -14.45 -4.05 -43.51
C PRO A 202 -15.58 -4.41 -44.48
N VAL A 203 -15.64 -3.75 -45.63
CA VAL A 203 -16.50 -4.18 -46.74
C VAL A 203 -15.92 -5.48 -47.26
N SER A 204 -16.65 -6.58 -47.05
CA SER A 204 -16.35 -7.89 -47.62
C SER A 204 -16.23 -7.78 -49.14
N ALA A 205 -15.02 -7.94 -49.68
CA ALA A 205 -14.84 -8.21 -51.09
C ALA A 205 -15.45 -9.59 -51.39
N GLY A 206 -16.59 -9.59 -52.08
CA GLY A 206 -17.18 -10.81 -52.59
C GLY A 206 -16.21 -11.48 -53.56
N LEU A 207 -15.76 -12.68 -53.21
CA LEU A 207 -15.24 -13.64 -54.17
C LEU A 207 -16.46 -14.15 -54.95
N GLY A 208 -16.71 -13.54 -56.11
CA GLY A 208 -17.52 -14.12 -57.16
C GLY A 208 -16.70 -15.15 -57.93
N GLU A 209 -17.31 -16.31 -58.15
CA GLU A 209 -16.79 -17.45 -58.91
C GLU A 209 -16.42 -17.08 -60.35
N GLY A 210 -15.41 -17.78 -60.88
CA GLY A 210 -14.92 -17.72 -62.25
C GLY A 210 -13.55 -18.37 -62.39
#